data_AF-A0A0D2MEJ6-F1
#
_entry.id   AF-A0A0D2MEJ6-F1
#
_cell.length_a   1.000
_cell.length_b   1.000
_cell.length_c   1.000
_cell.angle_alpha   90.00
_cell.angle_beta   90.00
_cell.angle_gamma   90.00
#
_symmetry.space_group_name_H-M   'P 1'
#
loop_
_entity.id
_entity.type
_entity.pdbx_description
1 polymer ?
#
loop_
_entity_poly.entity_id
_entity_poly.type
_entity_poly.pdbx_seq_one_letter_code
_entity_poly.pdbx_strand_id
1 'polypeptide(L)'
;MEEQLCAAETRFWMYSYKVHPCLEPMPHDWATCPQQHHTEKAARRCPRTFRYSAVRCPQHNKKLSGGGRATCAKGDGCGCAHTVYELWLHPDRFRTQMCLHGDACTKPLCFFAHR
;
A
#
# COMPACT_ATOMS: atom_id res chain seq x y z
N MET A 1 21.67 -0.17 -17.17
CA MET A 1 21.22 -1.45 -16.58
C MET A 1 20.59 -1.20 -15.20
N GLU A 2 21.23 -0.41 -14.35
CA GLU A 2 20.74 -0.04 -12.99
C GLU A 2 19.39 0.68 -12.99
N GLU A 3 19.15 1.59 -13.94
CA GLU A 3 17.87 2.30 -14.09
C GLU A 3 16.68 1.35 -14.39
N GLN A 4 16.92 0.27 -15.15
CA GLN A 4 15.91 -0.73 -15.46
C GLN A 4 15.58 -1.62 -14.25
N LEU A 5 16.57 -1.89 -13.39
CA LEU A 5 16.37 -2.62 -12.13
C LEU A 5 15.61 -1.77 -11.10
N CYS A 6 15.92 -0.49 -10.98
CA CYS A 6 15.20 0.46 -10.12
C CYS A 6 13.72 0.63 -10.56
N ALA A 7 13.48 0.72 -11.87
CA ALA A 7 12.12 0.77 -12.42
C ALA A 7 11.33 -0.53 -12.15
N ALA A 8 11.97 -1.70 -12.28
CA ALA A 8 11.36 -2.99 -11.99
C ALA A 8 10.99 -3.13 -10.49
N GLU A 9 11.90 -2.75 -9.59
CA GLU A 9 11.65 -2.76 -8.14
C GLU A 9 10.50 -1.81 -7.76
N THR A 10 10.47 -0.60 -8.32
CA THR A 10 9.41 0.38 -8.06
C THR A 10 8.05 -0.15 -8.53
N ARG A 11 7.98 -0.82 -9.69
CA ARG A 11 6.75 -1.42 -10.21
C ARG A 11 6.20 -2.52 -9.30
N PHE A 12 7.07 -3.33 -8.70
CA PHE A 12 6.65 -4.35 -7.74
C PHE A 12 5.93 -3.72 -6.54
N TRP A 13 6.52 -2.69 -5.93
CA TRP A 13 5.91 -2.00 -4.79
C TRP A 13 4.57 -1.35 -5.16
N MET A 14 4.49 -0.71 -6.32
CA MET A 14 3.27 -0.02 -6.74
C MET A 14 2.13 -0.98 -7.08
N TYR A 15 2.43 -2.12 -7.70
CA TYR A 15 1.40 -2.92 -8.36
C TYR A 15 1.26 -4.37 -7.91
N SER A 16 2.19 -4.89 -7.12
CA SER A 16 2.21 -6.31 -6.72
C SER A 16 2.22 -6.49 -5.21
N TYR A 17 2.94 -5.64 -4.47
CA TYR A 17 3.04 -5.73 -3.01
C TYR A 17 1.67 -5.55 -2.34
N LYS A 18 1.25 -6.60 -1.62
CA LYS A 18 0.01 -6.73 -0.83
C LYS A 18 -1.27 -6.62 -1.65
N VAL A 19 -1.19 -6.99 -2.94
CA VAL A 19 -2.31 -6.94 -3.89
C VAL A 19 -2.95 -8.30 -4.12
N HIS A 20 -2.15 -9.37 -4.22
CA HIS A 20 -2.64 -10.72 -4.51
C HIS A 20 -2.71 -11.54 -3.23
N PRO A 21 -3.70 -12.45 -3.07
CA PRO A 21 -3.79 -13.29 -1.88
C PRO A 21 -2.55 -14.18 -1.73
N CYS A 22 -2.11 -14.37 -0.48
CA CYS A 22 -1.04 -15.30 -0.16
C CYS A 22 -1.48 -16.73 -0.42
N LEU A 23 -0.65 -17.49 -1.16
CA LEU A 23 -0.88 -18.89 -1.49
C LEU A 23 0.02 -19.84 -0.71
N GLU A 24 0.86 -19.31 0.20
CA GLU A 24 1.78 -20.12 1.00
C GLU A 24 0.97 -21.00 1.98
N PRO A 25 1.05 -22.34 1.88
CA PRO A 25 0.29 -23.24 2.73
C PRO A 25 0.78 -23.26 4.18
N MET A 26 2.05 -22.92 4.42
CA MET A 26 2.62 -22.97 5.77
C MET A 26 2.47 -21.63 6.51
N PRO A 27 2.29 -21.67 7.85
CA PRO A 27 2.33 -20.47 8.67
C PRO A 27 3.66 -19.73 8.51
N HIS A 28 3.59 -18.42 8.32
CA HIS A 28 4.76 -17.56 8.17
C HIS A 28 4.42 -16.15 8.66
N ASP A 29 5.45 -15.30 8.73
CA ASP A 29 5.27 -13.90 9.10
C ASP A 29 4.63 -13.11 7.95
N TRP A 30 3.33 -12.89 8.07
CA TRP A 30 2.55 -12.04 7.18
C TRP A 30 3.03 -10.57 7.11
N ALA A 31 3.75 -10.05 8.11
CA ALA A 31 4.26 -8.68 8.08
C ALA A 31 5.38 -8.50 7.03
N THR A 32 6.15 -9.56 6.78
CA THR A 32 7.22 -9.59 5.78
C THR A 32 6.77 -10.23 4.45
N CYS A 33 5.70 -11.01 4.46
CA CYS A 33 5.10 -11.57 3.24
C CYS A 33 4.70 -10.47 2.24
N PRO A 34 5.07 -10.55 0.95
CA PRO A 34 4.66 -9.56 -0.04
C PRO A 34 3.22 -9.74 -0.52
N GLN A 35 2.55 -10.82 -0.14
CA GLN A 35 1.18 -11.13 -0.54
C GLN A 35 0.17 -10.70 0.52
N GLN A 36 -1.06 -10.56 0.09
CA GLN A 36 -2.19 -10.15 0.90
C GLN A 36 -2.67 -11.29 1.81
N HIS A 37 -2.86 -10.98 3.09
CA HIS A 37 -3.51 -11.84 4.08
C HIS A 37 -4.86 -11.26 4.51
N HIS A 38 -5.73 -12.11 5.05
CA HIS A 38 -7.02 -11.68 5.57
C HIS A 38 -6.85 -10.63 6.67
N THR A 39 -7.68 -9.59 6.64
CA THR A 39 -7.76 -8.48 7.62
C THR A 39 -6.48 -7.70 7.91
N GLU A 40 -5.40 -7.91 7.16
CA GLU A 40 -4.18 -7.16 7.37
C GLU A 40 -4.33 -5.68 6.95
N LYS A 41 -3.64 -4.79 7.66
CA LYS A 41 -3.69 -3.35 7.36
C LYS A 41 -2.97 -2.97 6.07
N ALA A 42 -2.07 -3.84 5.60
CA ALA A 42 -1.25 -3.61 4.42
C ALA A 42 -1.90 -4.06 3.11
N ALA A 43 -3.04 -4.76 3.16
CA ALA A 43 -3.83 -5.18 2.01
C ALA A 43 -4.22 -3.99 1.13
N ARG A 44 -4.18 -4.20 -0.18
CA ARG A 44 -4.42 -3.15 -1.19
C ARG A 44 -5.17 -3.67 -2.39
N ARG A 45 -6.04 -2.82 -2.93
CA ARG A 45 -6.57 -2.99 -4.28
C ARG A 45 -5.49 -2.68 -5.32
N CYS A 46 -5.39 -3.54 -6.33
CA CYS A 46 -4.51 -3.31 -7.49
C CYS A 46 -4.92 -2.02 -8.21
N PRO A 47 -4.04 -1.01 -8.35
CA PRO A 47 -4.36 0.24 -9.08
C PRO A 47 -4.68 0.02 -10.57
N ARG A 48 -4.27 -1.12 -11.15
CA ARG A 48 -4.59 -1.49 -12.54
C ARG A 48 -5.99 -2.10 -12.69
N THR A 49 -6.52 -2.69 -11.62
CA THR A 49 -7.85 -3.33 -11.61
C THR A 49 -8.91 -2.38 -11.08
N PHE A 50 -8.57 -1.62 -10.04
CA PHE A 50 -9.48 -0.69 -9.37
C PHE A 50 -8.98 0.74 -9.56
N ARG A 51 -9.84 1.59 -10.14
CA ARG A 51 -9.54 3.01 -10.30
C ARG A 51 -9.81 3.75 -8.99
N TYR A 52 -8.76 4.11 -8.27
CA TYR A 52 -8.84 4.98 -7.11
C TYR A 52 -7.71 6.01 -7.14
N SER A 53 -7.95 7.15 -6.50
CA SER A 53 -6.96 8.21 -6.35
C SER A 53 -6.12 8.01 -5.09
N ALA A 54 -4.92 8.58 -5.09
CA ALA A 54 -4.05 8.67 -3.91
C ALA A 54 -4.53 9.73 -2.89
N VAL A 55 -5.83 9.68 -2.55
CA VAL A 55 -6.52 10.53 -1.59
C VAL A 55 -7.25 9.64 -0.60
N ARG A 56 -7.21 9.97 0.70
CA ARG A 56 -7.87 9.17 1.74
C ARG A 56 -9.39 9.24 1.58
N CYS A 57 -10.04 8.08 1.63
CA CYS A 57 -11.49 7.99 1.62
C CYS A 57 -12.07 8.61 2.91
N PRO A 58 -12.92 9.65 2.83
CA PRO A 58 -13.48 10.30 4.01
C PRO A 58 -14.41 9.37 4.81
N GLN A 59 -15.08 8.43 4.14
CA GLN A 59 -15.94 7.44 4.79
C GLN A 59 -15.12 6.37 5.50
N HIS A 60 -14.17 5.73 4.78
CA HIS A 60 -13.36 4.65 5.35
C HIS A 60 -12.44 5.12 6.49
N ASN A 61 -12.07 6.40 6.49
CA ASN A 61 -11.19 6.97 7.49
C ASN A 61 -11.95 7.59 8.68
N LYS A 62 -13.29 7.54 8.67
CA LYS A 62 -14.10 7.99 9.81
C LYS A 62 -13.87 7.04 10.99
N LYS A 63 -13.43 7.58 12.12
CA LYS A 63 -13.33 6.84 13.38
C LYS A 63 -14.75 6.57 13.89
N LEU A 64 -15.02 5.32 14.23
CA LEU A 64 -16.23 4.92 14.93
C LEU A 64 -16.05 5.14 16.42
N SER A 65 -17.15 5.35 17.14
CA SER A 65 -17.15 5.54 18.61
C SER A 65 -16.53 4.37 19.37
N GLY A 66 -16.53 3.16 18.79
CA GLY A 66 -15.88 1.96 19.35
C GLY A 66 -14.42 1.75 18.94
N GLY A 67 -13.72 2.76 18.41
CA GLY A 67 -12.28 2.68 18.06
C GLY A 67 -11.96 2.02 16.71
N GLY A 68 -12.98 1.53 16.00
CA GLY A 68 -12.86 1.00 14.64
C GLY A 68 -12.83 2.07 13.54
N ARG A 69 -12.56 1.64 12.31
CA ARG A 69 -12.77 2.45 11.10
C ARG A 69 -14.11 2.07 10.47
N ALA A 70 -14.84 3.05 9.98
CA ALA A 70 -16.05 2.78 9.24
C ALA A 70 -15.72 2.03 7.93
N THR A 71 -16.58 1.09 7.54
CA THR A 71 -16.49 0.46 6.23
C THR A 71 -17.08 1.42 5.19
N CYS A 72 -16.39 1.62 4.07
CA CYS A 72 -16.93 2.43 2.99
C CYS A 72 -18.02 1.64 2.26
N ALA A 73 -19.21 2.23 2.11
CA ALA A 73 -20.33 1.58 1.42
C ALA A 73 -20.04 1.29 -0.07
N LYS A 74 -19.10 2.02 -0.68
CA LYS A 74 -18.68 1.78 -2.07
C LYS A 74 -17.77 0.55 -2.23
N GLY A 75 -17.30 -0.03 -1.12
CA GLY A 75 -16.40 -1.18 -1.15
C GLY A 75 -15.22 -0.96 -2.10
N ASP A 76 -14.89 -1.96 -2.90
CA ASP A 76 -13.76 -1.88 -3.83
C ASP A 76 -13.98 -0.89 -4.98
N GLY A 77 -15.24 -0.53 -5.29
CA GLY A 77 -15.59 0.51 -6.25
C GLY A 77 -15.35 1.94 -5.75
N CYS A 78 -14.83 2.13 -4.53
CA CYS A 78 -14.48 3.44 -4.03
C CYS A 78 -13.27 4.05 -4.78
N GLY A 79 -13.45 5.25 -5.35
CA GLY A 79 -12.39 5.99 -6.05
C GLY A 79 -11.33 6.65 -5.14
N CYS A 80 -11.26 6.28 -3.86
CA CYS A 80 -10.31 6.83 -2.89
C CYS A 80 -9.60 5.70 -2.14
N ALA A 81 -8.40 5.98 -1.62
CA ALA A 81 -7.60 5.04 -0.84
C ALA A 81 -8.25 4.75 0.53
N HIS A 82 -8.34 3.47 0.88
CA HIS A 82 -8.86 2.94 2.13
C HIS A 82 -7.76 2.67 3.16
N THR A 83 -6.56 2.32 2.72
CA THR A 83 -5.43 2.09 3.61
C THR A 83 -4.30 3.09 3.38
N VAL A 84 -3.43 3.22 4.38
CA VAL A 84 -2.19 4.00 4.27
C VAL A 84 -1.30 3.44 3.15
N TYR A 85 -1.35 2.13 2.93
CA TYR A 85 -0.62 1.45 1.86
C TYR A 85 -1.22 1.74 0.48
N GLU A 86 -2.54 1.75 0.33
CA GLU A 86 -3.17 2.22 -0.91
C GLU A 86 -2.83 3.67 -1.22
N LEU A 87 -2.76 4.53 -0.20
CA LEU A 87 -2.39 5.93 -0.38
C LEU A 87 -0.95 6.10 -0.85
N TRP A 88 0.00 5.48 -0.15
CA TRP A 88 1.42 5.80 -0.31
C TRP A 88 2.17 4.92 -1.28
N LEU A 89 1.67 3.73 -1.58
CA LEU A 89 2.20 2.88 -2.65
C LEU A 89 1.44 3.11 -3.98
N HIS A 90 0.53 4.09 -4.04
CA HIS A 90 -0.10 4.49 -5.30
C HIS A 90 0.94 5.03 -6.29
N PRO A 91 0.81 4.74 -7.61
CA PRO A 91 1.73 5.26 -8.62
C PRO A 91 1.97 6.78 -8.55
N ASP A 92 0.94 7.56 -8.27
CA ASP A 92 1.03 9.02 -8.16
C ASP A 92 1.74 9.54 -6.88
N ARG A 93 2.03 8.68 -5.89
CA ARG A 93 2.61 9.10 -4.59
C ARG A 93 3.86 8.34 -4.17
N PHE A 94 4.07 7.14 -4.68
CA PHE A 94 5.17 6.31 -4.21
C PHE A 94 6.51 6.94 -4.55
N ARG A 95 7.31 7.20 -3.51
CA ARG A 95 8.65 7.83 -3.62
C ARG A 95 8.65 9.18 -4.36
N THR A 96 7.53 9.91 -4.38
CA THR A 96 7.48 11.27 -4.97
C THR A 96 7.87 12.37 -3.97
N GLN A 97 7.95 12.03 -2.69
CA GLN A 97 8.37 12.93 -1.61
C GLN A 97 9.62 12.37 -0.92
N MET A 98 10.52 13.26 -0.50
CA MET A 98 11.76 12.87 0.18
C MET A 98 11.49 12.41 1.62
N CYS A 99 12.16 11.34 2.04
CA CYS A 99 12.12 10.85 3.41
C CYS A 99 12.84 11.83 4.33
N LEU A 100 12.24 12.13 5.49
CA LEU A 100 12.87 12.99 6.51
C LEU A 100 14.18 12.41 7.05
N HIS A 101 14.34 11.08 7.02
CA HIS A 101 15.56 10.42 7.49
C HIS A 101 16.58 10.18 6.36
N GLY A 102 16.25 10.48 5.10
CA GLY A 102 17.13 10.25 3.95
C GLY A 102 17.74 8.84 3.99
N ASP A 103 19.06 8.78 3.90
CA ASP A 103 19.83 7.52 3.79
C ASP A 103 20.02 6.83 5.13
N ALA A 104 19.75 7.55 6.23
CA ALA A 104 19.67 6.96 7.57
C ALA A 104 18.34 6.22 7.82
N CYS A 105 17.42 6.20 6.85
CA CYS A 105 16.15 5.50 6.99
C CYS A 105 16.34 3.98 6.99
N THR A 106 16.03 3.34 8.12
CA THR A 106 16.16 1.88 8.30
C THR A 106 14.88 1.11 8.01
N LYS A 107 13.84 1.77 7.48
CA LYS A 107 12.56 1.10 7.20
C LYS A 107 12.73 0.12 6.04
N PRO A 108 12.39 -1.17 6.20
CA PRO A 108 12.45 -2.15 5.11
C PRO A 108 11.57 -1.74 3.92
N LEU A 109 10.45 -1.08 4.21
CA LEU A 109 9.61 -0.40 3.23
C LEU A 109 9.45 1.06 3.62
N CYS A 110 10.12 1.94 2.89
CA CYS A 110 9.88 3.38 2.95
C CYS A 110 8.99 3.82 1.78
N PHE A 111 7.93 4.57 2.09
CA PHE A 111 7.03 5.14 1.10
C PHE A 111 7.62 6.35 0.35
N PHE A 112 8.72 6.88 0.87
CA PHE A 112 9.36 8.12 0.44
C PHE A 112 10.70 7.82 -0.25
N ALA A 113 11.18 8.76 -1.07
CA ALA A 113 12.48 8.65 -1.72
C ALA A 113 13.62 8.88 -0.71
N HIS A 114 14.73 8.16 -0.90
CA HIS A 114 16.03 8.40 -0.26
C HIS A 114 17.00 9.01 -1.29
N ARG A 115 18.15 9.53 -0.88
CA ARG A 115 19.08 10.24 -1.77
C ARG A 115 20.39 9.48 -1.96
#